data_AF-A0A673M1W8-F1
#
_entry.id   AF-A0A673M1W8-F1
#
_cell.length_a   1.000
_cell.length_b   1.000
_cell.length_c   1.000
_cell.angle_alpha   90.00
_cell.angle_beta   90.00
_cell.angle_gamma   90.00
#
_symmetry.space_group_name_H-M   'P 1'
#
loop_
_entity.id
_entity.type
_entity.pdbx_description
1 polymer ?
#
loop_
_entity_poly.entity_id
_entity_poly.type
_entity_poly.pdbx_seq_one_letter_code
_entity_poly.pdbx_strand_id
1 'polypeptide(L)'
;MSGGLTDLLKTGFSMFMKVTRPHPSDHPLLFLFLVGGVTPSELRLIREVVSTHKSGTQVLVMSTRLLRPSDVPHLLFSIDRLKPDIGV
;
A
#
# COMPACT_ATOMS: atom_id res chain seq x y z
N MET A 1 53.98 -10.73 3.77
CA MET A 1 52.66 -10.32 4.31
C MET A 1 52.47 -8.82 4.01
N SER A 2 52.27 -8.45 2.75
CA SER A 2 52.10 -7.05 2.32
C SER A 2 50.62 -6.68 2.29
N GLY A 3 50.04 -6.48 3.47
CA GLY A 3 48.72 -5.86 3.64
C GLY A 3 48.91 -4.37 3.88
N GLY A 4 48.39 -3.51 3.00
CA GLY A 4 48.50 -2.06 3.21
C GLY A 4 47.75 -1.23 2.18
N LEU A 5 48.09 -1.34 0.89
CA LEU A 5 47.46 -0.49 -0.13
C LEU A 5 46.18 -1.07 -0.76
N THR A 6 46.11 -2.38 -0.98
CA THR A 6 44.94 -3.03 -1.59
C THR A 6 43.72 -3.04 -0.67
N ASP A 7 43.93 -3.12 0.65
CA ASP A 7 42.84 -3.04 1.64
C ASP A 7 42.33 -1.61 1.85
N LEU A 8 43.18 -0.59 1.68
CA LEU A 8 42.77 0.82 1.70
C LEU A 8 41.97 1.19 0.45
N LEU A 9 42.30 0.62 -0.71
CA LEU A 9 41.48 0.76 -1.91
C LEU A 9 40.16 -0.03 -1.78
N LYS A 10 40.17 -1.26 -1.25
CA LYS A 10 38.93 -2.01 -0.99
C LYS A 10 38.02 -1.31 0.02
N THR A 11 38.56 -0.66 1.05
CA THR A 11 37.76 0.12 2.01
C THR A 11 37.29 1.46 1.45
N GLY A 12 38.12 2.16 0.66
CA GLY A 12 37.76 3.41 -0.03
C GLY A 12 36.67 3.23 -1.10
N PHE A 13 36.76 2.16 -1.90
CA PHE A 13 35.72 1.79 -2.87
C PHE A 13 34.48 1.18 -2.19
N SER A 14 34.62 0.53 -1.03
CA SER A 14 33.48 0.03 -0.22
C SER A 14 32.64 1.16 0.39
N MET A 15 33.24 2.31 0.72
CA MET A 15 32.48 3.52 1.11
C MET A 15 31.72 4.17 -0.06
N PHE A 16 32.21 4.05 -1.30
CA PHE A 16 31.46 4.43 -2.50
C PHE A 16 30.39 3.40 -2.90
N MET A 17 30.56 2.15 -2.49
CA MET A 17 29.55 1.08 -2.59
C MET A 17 28.66 0.97 -1.34
N LYS A 18 28.51 2.05 -0.56
CA LYS A 18 27.34 2.17 0.32
C LYS A 18 26.14 2.54 -0.54
N VAL A 19 25.75 1.56 -1.36
CA VAL A 19 24.46 1.44 -2.03
C VAL A 19 23.43 1.97 -1.05
N THR A 20 22.74 3.03 -1.46
CA THR A 20 21.69 3.70 -0.72
C THR A 20 20.85 2.64 -0.01
N ARG A 21 20.97 2.57 1.33
CA ARG A 21 20.11 1.67 2.11
C ARG A 21 18.69 2.13 1.77
N PRO A 22 17.84 1.26 1.17
CA PRO A 22 16.51 1.67 0.73
C PRO A 22 15.82 2.32 1.93
N HIS A 23 15.45 3.58 1.77
CA HIS A 23 14.80 4.29 2.86
C HIS A 23 13.48 3.56 3.11
N PRO A 24 13.05 3.32 4.36
CA PRO A 24 11.79 2.63 4.62
C PRO A 24 10.59 3.32 3.94
N SER A 25 10.68 4.62 3.65
CA SER A 25 9.68 5.37 2.87
C SER A 25 9.74 5.12 1.34
N ASP A 26 10.80 4.49 0.84
CA ASP A 26 10.94 4.07 -0.57
C ASP A 26 10.25 2.73 -0.83
N HIS A 27 9.69 2.07 0.19
CA HIS A 27 8.94 0.85 -0.02
C HIS A 27 7.69 1.16 -0.86
N PRO A 28 7.51 0.53 -2.02
CA PRO A 28 6.44 0.89 -2.92
C PRO A 28 5.12 0.21 -2.50
N LEU A 29 4.78 0.21 -1.21
CA LEU A 29 3.56 -0.37 -0.66
C LEU A 29 2.64 0.75 -0.16
N LEU A 30 1.43 0.83 -0.72
CA LEU A 30 0.38 1.77 -0.30
C LEU A 30 -0.75 1.01 0.38
N PHE A 31 -1.07 1.39 1.61
CA PHE A 31 -2.27 0.91 2.30
C PHE A 31 -3.42 1.90 2.09
N LEU A 32 -4.54 1.40 1.59
CA LEU A 32 -5.77 2.18 1.40
C LEU A 32 -6.89 1.55 2.21
N PHE A 33 -7.36 2.22 3.26
CA PHE A 33 -8.48 1.76 4.08
C PHE A 33 -9.74 2.58 3.78
N LEU A 34 -10.76 1.95 3.20
CA LEU A 34 -12.05 2.58 2.91
C LEU A 34 -13.04 2.35 4.05
N VAL A 35 -13.49 3.46 4.65
CA VAL A 35 -14.52 3.46 5.69
C VAL A 35 -15.89 3.60 5.04
N GLY A 36 -16.85 2.76 5.44
CA GLY A 36 -18.21 2.75 4.89
C GLY A 36 -18.44 1.65 3.85
N GLY A 37 -17.35 1.06 3.36
CA GLY A 37 -17.34 -0.06 2.43
C GLY A 37 -16.83 0.31 1.04
N VAL A 38 -16.56 -0.70 0.22
CA VAL A 38 -16.02 -0.51 -1.14
C VAL A 38 -16.77 -1.39 -2.13
N THR A 39 -17.03 -0.85 -3.32
CA THR A 39 -17.66 -1.57 -4.43
C THR A 39 -16.60 -2.22 -5.34
N PRO A 40 -16.95 -3.32 -6.05
CA PRO A 40 -16.06 -3.95 -7.02
C PRO A 40 -15.61 -3.01 -8.15
N SER A 41 -16.46 -2.04 -8.52
CA SER A 41 -16.14 -1.04 -9.54
C SER A 41 -15.00 -0.12 -9.10
N GLU A 42 -15.00 0.33 -7.85
CA GLU A 42 -13.91 1.13 -7.28
C GLU A 42 -12.61 0.33 -7.20
N LEU A 43 -12.68 -0.94 -6.78
CA LEU A 43 -11.51 -1.82 -6.76
C LEU A 43 -10.91 -2.02 -8.15
N ARG A 44 -11.76 -2.18 -9.17
CA ARG A 44 -11.31 -2.30 -10.57
C ARG A 44 -10.62 -1.02 -11.04
N LEU A 45 -11.18 0.14 -10.69
CA LEU A 45 -10.60 1.44 -11.04
C LEU A 45 -9.25 1.66 -10.35
N ILE A 46 -9.15 1.33 -9.06
CA ILE A 46 -7.87 1.39 -8.33
C ILE A 46 -6.82 0.50 -9.00
N ARG A 47 -7.19 -0.73 -9.36
CA ARG A 47 -6.29 -1.65 -10.06
C ARG A 47 -5.79 -1.07 -11.38
N GLU A 48 -6.68 -0.48 -12.18
CA GLU A 48 -6.37 0.11 -13.48
C GLU A 48 -5.47 1.35 -13.35
N VAL A 49 -5.74 2.20 -12.37
CA VAL A 49 -4.92 3.39 -12.08
C VAL A 49 -3.51 2.97 -11.64
N VAL A 50 -3.40 1.98 -10.75
CA VAL A 50 -2.11 1.45 -10.26
C VAL A 50 -1.31 0.84 -11.41
N SER A 51 -1.95 0.03 -12.27
CA SER A 51 -1.27 -0.55 -13.43
C SER A 51 -0.79 0.50 -14.43
N THR A 52 -1.47 1.64 -14.53
CA THR A 52 -1.15 2.69 -15.51
C THR A 52 -0.08 3.66 -14.98
N HIS A 53 -0.12 4.03 -13.69
CA HIS A 53 0.73 5.09 -13.14
C HIS A 53 2.03 4.60 -12.50
N LYS A 54 2.02 3.46 -11.80
CA LYS A 54 3.20 2.96 -11.07
C LYS A 54 3.21 1.43 -11.02
N SER A 55 3.77 0.81 -12.07
CA SER A 55 3.94 -0.64 -12.18
C SER A 55 4.81 -1.28 -11.08
N GLY A 56 5.54 -0.47 -10.29
CA GLY A 56 6.30 -0.94 -9.13
C GLY A 56 5.59 -0.83 -7.79
N THR A 57 4.39 -0.22 -7.71
CA THR A 57 3.68 0.03 -6.45
C THR A 57 2.64 -1.04 -6.16
N GLN A 58 2.80 -1.75 -5.05
CA GLN A 58 1.80 -2.65 -4.49
C GLN A 58 0.78 -1.83 -3.70
N VAL A 59 -0.51 -2.02 -3.98
CA VAL A 59 -1.59 -1.36 -3.24
C VAL A 59 -2.39 -2.42 -2.49
N LEU A 60 -2.44 -2.31 -1.16
CA LEU A 60 -3.31 -3.12 -0.32
C LEU A 60 -4.57 -2.33 0.00
N VAL A 61 -5.70 -2.79 -0.54
CA VAL A 61 -7.00 -2.18 -0.26
C VAL A 61 -7.70 -2.96 0.84
N MET A 62 -8.11 -2.25 1.88
CA MET A 62 -8.86 -2.74 3.01
C MET A 62 -10.16 -1.94 3.11
N SER A 63 -11.22 -2.54 3.63
CA SER A 63 -12.48 -1.83 3.82
C SER A 63 -13.25 -2.40 5.00
N THR A 64 -14.22 -1.63 5.51
CA THR A 64 -15.13 -2.11 6.56
C THR A 64 -16.09 -3.18 6.04
N ARG A 65 -16.52 -3.09 4.77
CA ARG A 65 -17.45 -4.03 4.11
C ARG A 65 -17.24 -4.03 2.59
N LEU A 66 -17.41 -5.19 1.95
CA LEU A 66 -17.56 -5.26 0.48
C LEU A 66 -19.02 -5.01 0.11
N LEU A 67 -19.28 -3.98 -0.70
CA LEU A 67 -20.62 -3.53 -1.04
C LEU A 67 -21.02 -3.99 -2.44
N ARG A 68 -22.26 -4.45 -2.59
CA ARG A 68 -22.92 -4.53 -3.90
C ARG A 68 -23.57 -3.19 -4.23
N PRO A 69 -23.78 -2.87 -5.52
CA PRO A 69 -24.45 -1.62 -5.91
C PRO A 69 -25.82 -1.41 -5.25
N SER A 70 -26.55 -2.50 -4.98
CA SER A 70 -27.83 -2.49 -4.28
C SER A 70 -27.73 -2.12 -2.79
N ASP A 71 -26.57 -2.36 -2.18
CA ASP A 71 -26.38 -2.15 -0.74
C ASP A 71 -26.19 -0.65 -0.43
N VAL A 72 -25.71 0.15 -1.39
CA VAL A 72 -25.51 1.61 -1.23
C VAL A 72 -26.79 2.37 -0.88
N PRO A 73 -27.90 2.29 -1.64
CA PRO A 73 -29.14 2.98 -1.26
C PRO A 73 -29.71 2.46 0.06
N HIS A 74 -29.57 1.16 0.36
CA HIS A 74 -29.97 0.62 1.66
C HIS A 74 -29.14 1.21 2.80
N LEU A 75 -27.84 1.42 2.58
CA LEU A 75 -26.97 2.05 3.56
C LEU A 75 -27.29 3.55 3.78
N LEU A 76 -27.80 4.22 2.74
CA LEU A 76 -28.15 5.64 2.82
C LEU A 76 -29.52 5.87 3.45
N PHE A 77 -30.51 5.02 3.12
CA PHE A 77 -31.92 5.30 3.43
C PHE A 77 -32.56 4.32 4.42
N SER A 78 -31.97 3.15 4.63
CA SER A 78 -32.62 2.06 5.39
C SER A 78 -31.87 1.64 6.65
N ILE A 79 -30.70 2.22 6.94
CA ILE A 79 -30.01 1.95 8.20
C ILE A 79 -30.65 2.77 9.31
N ASP A 80 -31.24 2.07 10.28
CA ASP A 80 -31.56 2.66 11.57
C ASP A 80 -30.28 2.87 12.38
N ARG A 81 -29.72 4.08 12.32
CA ARG A 81 -28.46 4.44 13.02
C ARG A 81 -28.59 4.48 14.54
N LEU A 82 -29.79 4.25 15.08
CA LEU A 82 -30.04 4.19 16.51
C LEU A 82 -29.49 2.90 17.16
N LYS A 83 -29.12 1.89 16.36
CA LYS A 83 -28.49 0.67 16.87
C LYS A 83 -27.12 0.49 16.21
N PRO A 84 -26.05 0.40 17.01
CA PRO A 84 -24.74 0.11 16.46
C PRO A 84 -24.75 -1.32 15.90
N ASP A 85 -24.33 -1.47 14.64
CA ASP A 85 -24.23 -2.75 13.94
C ASP A 85 -22.96 -3.51 14.40
N ILE A 86 -22.90 -3.76 15.71
CA ILE A 86 -21.85 -4.56 16.37
C ILE A 86 -22.38 -6.00 16.42
N GLY A 87 -21.85 -6.85 15.54
CA GLY A 87 -22.12 -8.28 15.55
C GLY A 87 -21.43 -8.97 16.73
N VAL A 88 -21.98 -8.77 17.94
CA VAL A 88 -21.72 -9.60 19.12
C VAL A 88 -22.51 -10.90 18.99
#